data_AF-A0A1B6HJ06-F1
#
_entry.id   AF-A0A1B6HJ06-F1
#
_cell.length_a   1.000
_cell.length_b   1.000
_cell.length_c   1.000
_cell.angle_alpha   90.00
_cell.angle_beta   90.00
_cell.angle_gamma   90.00
#
_symmetry.space_group_name_H-M   'P 1'
#
loop_
_entity.id
_entity.type
_entity.pdbx_description
1 polymer ?
#
loop_
_entity_poly.entity_id
_entity_poly.type
_entity_poly.pdbx_seq_one_letter_code
_entity_poly.pdbx_strand_id
1 'polypeptide(L)'
;MTSQSLQLPQQPGLLLMLLRELQRLRGHLVSVEENYTQEMVRAEQQVQELNQRLSVAEERAKSSSTAYTSASIRANQQVESLGSQMRLLSEQKEKLSTQLAVAEDKLHKQAAALTNLQIVLEQFQRDKERDVAMENERIRQTLQQANNRNTELSNEIKALQLQLKEAKEGLSAASRLTEQLDHKSRVITELKQQVTEMTEKLKKAEERIQATSVSVEGKVDRCLVRNLVVGYLSAPPSSRQQALGIVATVLDFTADDRQKSGLDPNTKYNGLKQQSLSEAFIQFLENESRPQPQLRLPLQDSEGTSRSRKTSVNEIGLPPARRTSGSVLKDVLKQDL
;
A
#
# COMPACT_ATOMS: atom_id res chain seq x y z
N MET A 1 -76.93 46.64 188.48
CA MET A 1 -77.46 48.03 188.52
C MET A 1 -76.47 48.90 187.77
N THR A 2 -76.81 49.24 186.52
CA THR A 2 -77.07 50.63 186.08
C THR A 2 -75.87 51.57 186.23
N SER A 3 -75.35 52.02 185.08
CA SER A 3 -75.01 53.44 184.77
C SER A 3 -73.99 54.13 185.70
N GLN A 4 -72.98 54.87 185.24
CA GLN A 4 -72.96 55.76 184.08
C GLN A 4 -71.56 56.39 183.96
N SER A 5 -71.23 56.80 182.74
CA SER A 5 -70.19 57.78 182.33
C SER A 5 -68.73 57.48 182.69
N LEU A 6 -67.86 57.14 181.72
CA LEU A 6 -67.26 57.96 180.64
C LEU A 6 -65.88 58.50 181.05
N GLN A 7 -64.82 57.71 180.82
CA GLN A 7 -63.57 58.20 180.24
C GLN A 7 -62.64 57.02 179.91
N LEU A 8 -62.04 57.07 178.72
CA LEU A 8 -60.99 56.17 178.21
C LEU A 8 -59.83 56.04 179.22
N PRO A 9 -59.12 54.89 179.24
CA PRO A 9 -57.86 54.84 178.47
C PRO A 9 -57.48 53.47 177.85
N GLN A 10 -56.89 53.57 176.65
CA GLN A 10 -55.68 52.86 176.17
C GLN A 10 -55.53 51.35 176.44
N GLN A 11 -55.76 50.53 175.40
CA GLN A 11 -55.04 49.27 175.20
C GLN A 11 -54.09 49.41 173.98
N PRO A 12 -52.80 49.75 174.19
CA PRO A 12 -51.84 50.02 173.11
C PRO A 12 -51.38 48.76 172.34
N GLY A 13 -51.59 47.55 172.86
CA GLY A 13 -51.05 46.32 172.26
C GLY A 13 -51.72 45.88 170.95
N LEU A 14 -53.04 45.99 170.85
CA LEU A 14 -53.80 45.52 169.68
C LEU A 14 -53.71 46.52 168.52
N LEU A 15 -53.74 47.84 168.82
CA LEU A 15 -53.43 48.87 167.83
C LEU A 15 -52.00 48.74 167.30
N LEU A 16 -51.02 48.42 168.16
CA LEU A 16 -49.64 48.22 167.72
C LEU A 16 -49.49 46.98 166.82
N MET A 17 -50.19 45.87 167.12
CA MET A 17 -50.19 44.68 166.25
C MET A 17 -50.88 44.96 164.90
N LEU A 18 -52.04 45.62 164.90
CA LEU A 18 -52.74 45.98 163.67
C LEU A 18 -51.91 46.94 162.80
N LEU A 19 -51.24 47.91 163.42
CA LEU A 19 -50.37 48.88 162.75
C LEU A 19 -49.10 48.20 162.20
N ARG A 20 -48.55 47.20 162.91
CA ARG A 20 -47.47 46.34 162.43
C ARG A 20 -47.90 45.45 161.25
N GLU A 21 -49.11 44.90 161.27
CA GLU A 21 -49.67 44.13 160.15
C GLU A 21 -49.97 45.02 158.94
N LEU A 22 -50.51 46.22 159.15
CA LEU A 22 -50.75 47.22 158.11
C LEU A 22 -49.42 47.68 157.49
N GLN A 23 -48.39 47.88 158.30
CA GLN A 23 -47.04 48.21 157.82
C GLN A 23 -46.39 47.04 157.06
N ARG A 24 -46.62 45.79 157.48
CA ARG A 24 -46.20 44.58 156.75
C ARG A 24 -46.94 44.45 155.41
N LEU A 25 -48.26 44.67 155.39
CA LEU A 25 -49.08 44.59 154.19
C LEU A 25 -48.70 45.70 153.20
N ARG A 26 -48.46 46.93 153.70
CA ARG A 26 -47.96 48.05 152.91
C ARG A 26 -46.57 47.76 152.34
N GLY A 27 -45.65 47.21 153.14
CA GLY A 27 -44.33 46.79 152.67
C GLY A 27 -44.41 45.65 151.64
N HIS A 28 -45.34 44.71 151.80
CA HIS A 28 -45.56 43.65 150.83
C HIS A 28 -46.18 44.18 149.53
N LEU A 29 -47.15 45.09 149.58
CA LEU A 29 -47.74 45.72 148.41
C LEU A 29 -46.68 46.53 147.64
N VAL A 30 -45.87 47.34 148.33
CA VAL A 30 -44.75 48.07 147.72
C VAL A 30 -43.75 47.11 147.11
N SER A 31 -43.37 46.03 147.80
CA SER A 31 -42.47 45.01 147.24
C SER A 31 -43.06 44.30 146.03
N VAL A 32 -44.37 44.04 146.01
CA VAL A 32 -45.07 43.42 144.88
C VAL A 32 -45.16 44.40 143.71
N GLU A 33 -45.47 45.68 143.94
CA GLU A 33 -45.45 46.75 142.93
C GLU A 33 -44.03 46.98 142.39
N GLU A 34 -43.00 47.00 143.23
CA GLU A 34 -41.59 47.05 142.84
C GLU A 34 -41.20 45.83 141.99
N ASN A 35 -41.64 44.63 142.37
CA ASN A 35 -41.41 43.43 141.57
C ASN A 35 -42.13 43.50 140.22
N TYR A 36 -43.40 43.91 140.18
CA TYR A 36 -44.16 44.07 138.93
C TYR A 36 -43.57 45.14 138.01
N THR A 37 -43.16 46.29 138.55
CA THR A 37 -42.49 47.35 137.76
C THR A 37 -41.14 46.86 137.25
N GLN A 38 -40.38 46.11 138.06
CA GLN A 38 -39.12 45.52 137.63
C GLN A 38 -39.33 44.46 136.54
N GLU A 39 -40.34 43.61 136.66
CA GLU A 39 -40.74 42.65 135.62
C GLU A 39 -41.19 43.35 134.34
N MET A 40 -41.96 44.43 134.46
CA MET A 40 -42.41 45.24 133.32
C MET A 40 -41.23 45.90 132.60
N VAL A 41 -40.26 46.47 133.33
CA VAL A 41 -39.02 47.02 132.76
C VAL A 41 -38.17 45.94 132.10
N ARG A 42 -38.05 44.75 132.71
CA ARG A 42 -37.35 43.61 132.09
C ARG A 42 -38.03 43.16 130.80
N ALA A 43 -39.35 43.08 130.79
CA ALA A 43 -40.13 42.72 129.61
C ALA A 43 -39.97 43.78 128.50
N GLU A 44 -40.00 45.06 128.85
CA GLU A 44 -39.76 46.16 127.90
C GLU A 44 -38.35 46.09 127.31
N GLN A 45 -37.32 45.85 128.14
CA GLN A 45 -35.94 45.66 127.67
C GLN A 45 -35.82 44.48 126.69
N GLN A 46 -36.48 43.35 126.98
CA GLN A 46 -36.53 42.20 126.07
C GLN A 46 -37.24 42.53 124.76
N VAL A 47 -38.36 43.26 124.80
CA VAL A 47 -39.06 43.70 123.59
C VAL A 47 -38.19 44.66 122.76
N GLN A 48 -37.50 45.59 123.41
CA GLN A 48 -36.55 46.49 122.74
C GLN A 48 -35.40 45.71 122.10
N GLU A 49 -34.82 44.73 122.81
CA GLU A 49 -33.75 43.88 122.26
C GLU A 49 -34.26 43.04 121.07
N LEU A 50 -35.45 42.44 121.18
CA LEU A 50 -36.07 41.69 120.09
C LEU A 50 -36.37 42.57 118.89
N ASN A 51 -36.87 43.78 119.08
CA ASN A 51 -37.11 44.74 118.00
C ASN A 51 -35.81 45.18 117.33
N GLN A 52 -34.73 45.39 118.09
CA GLN A 52 -33.41 45.67 117.50
C GLN A 52 -32.90 44.49 116.68
N ARG A 53 -33.00 43.26 117.20
CA ARG A 53 -32.62 42.04 116.47
C ARG A 53 -33.48 41.85 115.21
N LEU A 54 -34.78 42.14 115.29
CA LEU A 54 -35.70 42.09 114.16
C LEU A 54 -35.29 43.10 113.08
N SER A 55 -35.03 44.36 113.47
CA SER A 55 -34.58 45.40 112.54
C SER A 55 -33.27 45.01 111.82
N VAL A 56 -32.28 44.52 112.55
CA VAL A 56 -31.01 44.05 111.96
C VAL A 56 -31.23 42.85 111.03
N ALA A 57 -32.10 41.91 111.40
CA ALA A 57 -32.44 40.77 110.56
C ALA A 57 -33.17 41.22 109.28
N GLU A 58 -34.08 42.19 109.37
CA GLU A 58 -34.76 42.78 108.21
C GLU A 58 -33.80 43.53 107.30
N GLU A 59 -32.87 44.33 107.82
CA GLU A 59 -31.84 45.01 107.03
C GLU A 59 -30.91 44.01 106.34
N ARG A 60 -30.51 42.93 107.03
CA ARG A 60 -29.75 41.83 106.42
C ARG A 60 -30.54 41.11 105.34
N ALA A 61 -31.84 40.87 105.54
CA ALA A 61 -32.71 40.26 104.54
C ALA A 61 -32.88 41.18 103.31
N LYS A 62 -33.09 42.48 103.51
CA LYS A 62 -33.18 43.48 102.44
C LYS A 62 -31.88 43.58 101.65
N SER A 63 -30.74 43.71 102.32
CA SER A 63 -29.41 43.75 101.68
C SER A 63 -29.04 42.45 100.96
N SER A 64 -29.40 41.30 101.54
CA SER A 64 -29.22 40.01 100.87
C SER A 64 -30.12 39.89 99.64
N SER A 65 -31.38 40.30 99.72
CA SER A 65 -32.31 40.31 98.59
C SER A 65 -31.80 41.21 97.46
N THR A 66 -31.28 42.40 97.75
CA THR A 66 -30.71 43.29 96.72
C THR A 66 -29.40 42.74 96.16
N ALA A 67 -28.58 42.08 96.97
CA ALA A 67 -27.38 41.39 96.49
C ALA A 67 -27.76 40.25 95.53
N TYR A 68 -28.76 39.44 95.87
CA TYR A 68 -29.27 38.36 95.01
C TYR A 68 -29.87 38.88 93.71
N THR A 69 -30.71 39.92 93.75
CA THR A 69 -31.26 40.50 92.51
C THR A 69 -30.15 41.07 91.64
N SER A 70 -29.18 41.78 92.21
CA SER A 70 -28.03 42.30 91.45
C SER A 70 -27.16 41.19 90.86
N ALA A 71 -26.92 40.10 91.59
CA ALA A 71 -26.17 38.95 91.11
C ALA A 71 -26.92 38.22 90.00
N SER A 72 -28.23 38.06 90.14
CA SER A 72 -29.10 37.47 89.11
C SER A 72 -29.14 38.31 87.83
N ILE A 73 -29.21 39.64 87.95
CA ILE A 73 -29.17 40.55 86.78
C ILE A 73 -27.81 40.43 86.09
N ARG A 74 -26.70 40.45 86.83
CA ARG A 74 -25.35 40.28 86.25
C ARG A 74 -25.19 38.92 85.57
N ALA A 75 -25.69 37.85 86.18
CA ALA A 75 -25.65 36.51 85.58
C ALA A 75 -26.47 36.45 84.29
N ASN A 76 -27.68 37.01 84.27
CA ASN A 76 -28.51 37.08 83.05
C ASN A 76 -27.83 37.91 81.95
N GLN A 77 -27.24 39.06 82.28
CA GLN A 77 -26.48 39.86 81.31
C GLN A 77 -25.29 39.09 80.73
N GLN A 78 -24.59 38.29 81.54
CA GLN A 78 -23.51 37.43 81.04
C GLN A 78 -24.04 36.32 80.12
N VAL A 79 -25.15 35.68 80.48
CA VAL A 79 -25.81 34.66 79.64
C VAL A 79 -26.27 35.27 78.32
N GLU A 80 -26.85 36.47 78.34
CA GLU A 80 -27.25 37.19 77.12
C GLU A 80 -26.05 37.58 76.26
N SER A 81 -24.97 38.08 76.87
CA SER A 81 -23.72 38.40 76.17
C SER A 81 -23.11 37.17 75.52
N LEU A 82 -22.97 36.06 76.25
CA LEU A 82 -22.46 34.79 75.70
C LEU A 82 -23.39 34.23 74.62
N GLY A 83 -24.72 34.33 74.82
CA GLY A 83 -25.71 33.95 73.82
C GLY A 83 -25.57 34.76 72.52
N SER A 84 -25.31 36.07 72.63
CA SER A 84 -25.06 36.92 71.47
C SER A 84 -23.76 36.56 70.73
N GLN A 85 -22.68 36.27 71.47
CA GLN A 85 -21.41 35.83 70.90
C GLN A 85 -21.56 34.47 70.20
N MET A 86 -22.27 33.52 70.80
CA MET A 86 -22.53 32.22 70.22
C MET A 86 -23.35 32.33 68.92
N ARG A 87 -24.33 33.23 68.86
CA ARG A 87 -25.08 33.52 67.63
C ARG A 87 -24.17 34.09 66.54
N LEU A 88 -23.34 35.07 66.87
CA LEU A 88 -22.39 35.65 65.92
C LEU A 88 -21.39 34.61 65.38
N LEU A 89 -20.83 33.78 66.26
CA LEU A 89 -19.92 32.70 65.86
C LEU A 89 -20.64 31.65 64.99
N SER A 90 -21.90 31.36 65.27
CA SER A 90 -22.71 30.44 64.46
C SER A 90 -22.96 31.02 63.06
N GLU A 91 -23.29 32.30 62.96
CA GLU A 91 -23.47 32.99 61.68
C GLU A 91 -22.15 33.06 60.88
N GLN A 92 -21.02 33.33 61.55
CA GLN A 92 -19.70 33.31 60.92
C GLN A 92 -19.34 31.91 60.43
N LYS A 93 -19.60 30.87 61.23
CA LYS A 93 -19.40 29.47 60.83
C LYS A 93 -20.24 29.13 59.60
N GLU A 94 -21.50 29.53 59.55
CA GLU A 94 -22.38 29.30 58.39
C GLU A 94 -21.88 30.04 57.15
N LYS A 95 -21.45 31.30 57.29
CA LYS A 95 -20.81 32.07 56.21
C LYS A 95 -19.54 31.40 55.69
N LEU A 96 -18.67 30.90 56.57
CA LEU A 96 -17.47 30.18 56.16
C LEU A 96 -17.82 28.83 55.51
N SER A 97 -18.81 28.11 56.02
CA SER A 97 -19.29 26.85 55.44
C SER A 97 -19.85 27.04 54.04
N THR A 98 -20.62 28.10 53.80
CA THR A 98 -21.17 28.42 52.47
C THR A 98 -20.07 28.87 51.51
N GLN A 99 -19.11 29.67 51.96
CA GLN A 99 -17.94 30.03 51.15
C GLN A 99 -17.09 28.83 50.78
N LEU A 100 -16.89 27.89 51.72
CA LEU A 100 -16.17 26.65 51.48
C LEU A 100 -16.89 25.80 50.42
N ALA A 101 -18.20 25.59 50.55
CA ALA A 101 -18.99 24.84 49.58
C ALA A 101 -18.90 25.45 48.16
N VAL A 102 -18.97 26.79 48.05
CA VAL A 102 -18.82 27.49 46.76
C VAL A 102 -17.40 27.33 46.19
N ALA A 103 -16.37 27.34 47.04
CA ALA A 103 -14.99 27.11 46.60
C ALA A 103 -14.77 25.66 46.14
N GLU A 104 -15.33 24.69 46.86
CA GLU A 104 -15.31 23.28 46.48
C GLU A 104 -16.03 23.04 45.15
N ASP A 105 -17.21 23.64 44.93
CA ASP A 105 -17.93 23.56 43.66
C ASP A 105 -17.12 24.13 42.49
N LYS A 106 -16.42 25.26 42.71
CA LYS A 106 -15.53 25.84 41.70
C LYS A 106 -14.36 24.90 41.40
N LEU A 107 -13.76 24.30 42.42
CA LEU A 107 -12.68 23.32 42.25
C LEU A 107 -13.16 22.10 41.47
N HIS A 108 -14.34 21.55 41.79
CA HIS A 108 -14.94 20.43 41.05
C HIS A 108 -15.19 20.78 39.58
N LYS A 109 -15.73 21.97 39.29
CA LYS A 109 -15.93 22.45 37.91
C LYS A 109 -14.61 22.61 37.16
N GLN A 110 -13.58 23.15 37.81
CA GLN A 110 -12.24 23.29 37.22
C GLN A 110 -11.59 21.93 36.98
N ALA A 111 -11.72 20.99 37.92
CA ALA A 111 -11.23 19.62 37.76
C ALA A 111 -11.90 18.92 36.57
N ALA A 112 -13.23 19.02 36.45
CA ALA A 112 -13.95 18.48 35.30
C ALA A 112 -13.53 19.13 33.98
N ALA A 113 -13.33 20.45 33.94
CA ALA A 113 -12.84 21.15 32.76
C ALA A 113 -11.43 20.71 32.37
N LEU A 114 -10.55 20.50 33.36
CA LEU A 114 -9.19 19.98 33.15
C LEU A 114 -9.24 18.56 32.57
N THR A 115 -10.08 17.68 33.12
CA THR A 115 -10.26 16.32 32.59
C THR A 115 -10.79 16.35 31.16
N ASN A 116 -11.77 17.20 30.85
CA ASN A 116 -12.27 17.36 29.48
C ASN A 116 -11.17 17.81 28.52
N LEU A 117 -10.37 18.81 28.92
CA LEU A 117 -9.24 19.28 28.12
C LEU A 117 -8.19 18.19 27.94
N GLN A 118 -7.90 17.40 28.98
CA GLN A 118 -6.98 16.28 28.88
C GLN A 118 -7.47 15.22 27.90
N ILE A 119 -8.75 14.86 27.94
CA ILE A 119 -9.34 13.91 26.98
C ILE A 119 -9.23 14.45 25.55
N VAL A 120 -9.53 15.73 25.33
CA VAL A 120 -9.41 16.37 24.01
C VAL A 120 -7.95 16.39 23.54
N LEU A 121 -6.99 16.67 24.43
CA LEU A 121 -5.57 16.64 24.10
C LEU A 121 -5.09 15.23 23.74
N GLU A 122 -5.49 14.21 24.51
CA GLU A 122 -5.18 12.82 24.18
C GLU A 122 -5.80 12.40 22.86
N GLN A 123 -7.03 12.81 22.59
CA GLN A 123 -7.68 12.56 21.30
C GLN A 123 -6.93 13.23 20.16
N PHE A 124 -6.54 14.50 20.32
CA PHE A 124 -5.77 15.22 19.32
C PHE A 124 -4.38 14.60 19.08
N GLN A 125 -3.74 14.10 20.14
CA GLN A 125 -2.47 13.37 20.03
C GLN A 125 -2.66 12.06 19.27
N ARG A 126 -3.66 11.25 19.62
CA ARG A 126 -3.97 10.00 18.91
C ARG A 126 -4.33 10.23 17.45
N ASP A 127 -5.12 11.26 17.16
CA ASP A 127 -5.51 11.62 15.79
C ASP A 127 -4.29 12.07 14.98
N LYS A 128 -3.42 12.90 15.56
CA LYS A 128 -2.17 13.31 14.92
C LYS A 128 -1.23 12.13 14.68
N GLU A 129 -1.07 11.23 15.64
CA GLU A 129 -0.27 10.01 15.48
C GLU A 129 -0.84 9.13 14.36
N ARG A 130 -2.16 8.98 14.31
CA ARG A 130 -2.87 8.26 13.25
C ARG A 130 -2.65 8.90 11.87
N ASP A 131 -2.77 10.22 11.76
CA ASP A 131 -2.55 10.94 10.51
C ASP A 131 -1.09 10.82 10.03
N VAL A 132 -0.13 10.96 10.96
CA VAL A 132 1.28 10.74 10.66
C VAL A 132 1.53 9.30 10.21
N ALA A 133 0.91 8.31 10.86
CA ALA A 133 1.03 6.91 10.47
C ALA A 133 0.44 6.65 9.07
N MET A 134 -0.73 7.22 8.76
CA MET A 134 -1.34 7.10 7.43
C MET A 134 -0.48 7.75 6.35
N GLU A 135 0.07 8.94 6.59
CA GLU A 135 0.93 9.61 5.62
C GLU A 135 2.27 8.88 5.46
N ASN A 136 2.84 8.34 6.55
CA ASN A 136 4.04 7.51 6.47
C ASN A 136 3.78 6.26 5.63
N GLU A 137 2.65 5.59 5.81
CA GLU A 137 2.25 4.43 5.03
C GLU A 137 2.04 4.80 3.55
N ARG A 138 1.38 5.93 3.26
CA ARG A 138 1.24 6.44 1.89
C ARG A 138 2.59 6.71 1.23
N ILE A 139 3.52 7.33 1.95
CA ILE A 139 4.88 7.59 1.47
C ILE A 139 5.62 6.27 1.24
N ARG A 140 5.53 5.30 2.14
CA ARG A 140 6.12 3.97 1.98
C ARG A 140 5.59 3.26 0.73
N GLN A 141 4.29 3.31 0.50
CA GLN A 141 3.66 2.70 -0.68
C GLN A 141 4.13 3.38 -1.98
N THR A 142 4.18 4.72 -2.02
CA THR A 142 4.66 5.43 -3.21
C THR A 142 6.15 5.17 -3.45
N LEU A 143 6.97 5.10 -2.40
CA LEU A 143 8.39 4.72 -2.48
C LEU A 143 8.56 3.28 -2.98
N GLN A 144 7.75 2.33 -2.50
CA GLN A 144 7.78 0.95 -2.96
C GLN A 144 7.40 0.85 -4.44
N GLN A 145 6.36 1.55 -4.87
CA GLN A 145 5.97 1.60 -6.28
C GLN A 145 7.07 2.20 -7.16
N ALA A 146 7.69 3.30 -6.71
CA ALA A 146 8.82 3.90 -7.43
C ALA A 146 10.03 2.96 -7.51
N ASN A 147 10.36 2.26 -6.42
CA ASN A 147 11.42 1.26 -6.40
C ASN A 147 11.11 0.10 -7.36
N ASN A 148 9.90 -0.44 -7.35
CA ASN A 148 9.50 -1.50 -8.27
C ASN A 148 9.65 -1.04 -9.73
N ARG A 149 9.17 0.16 -10.05
CA ARG A 149 9.30 0.75 -11.39
C ARG A 149 10.76 0.95 -11.79
N ASN A 150 11.61 1.36 -10.84
CA ASN A 150 13.06 1.49 -11.08
C ASN A 150 13.72 0.12 -11.32
N THR A 151 13.29 -0.93 -10.61
CA THR A 151 13.77 -2.30 -10.87
C THR A 151 13.32 -2.83 -12.23
N GLU A 152 12.09 -2.55 -12.65
CA GLU A 152 11.58 -2.90 -13.98
C GLU A 152 12.40 -2.23 -15.08
N LEU A 153 12.58 -0.90 -14.99
CA LEU A 153 13.40 -0.14 -15.93
C LEU A 153 14.86 -0.60 -15.94
N SER A 154 15.43 -0.93 -14.78
CA SER A 154 16.80 -1.48 -14.70
C SER A 154 16.90 -2.83 -15.44
N ASN A 155 15.90 -3.69 -15.31
CA ASN A 155 15.84 -4.96 -16.01
C ASN A 155 15.65 -4.78 -17.52
N GLU A 156 14.81 -3.84 -17.94
CA GLU A 156 14.63 -3.48 -19.35
C GLU A 156 15.92 -2.93 -19.96
N ILE A 157 16.62 -2.04 -19.25
CA ILE A 157 17.93 -1.53 -19.68
C ILE A 157 18.93 -2.67 -19.86
N LYS A 158 18.99 -3.64 -18.92
CA LYS A 158 19.87 -4.81 -19.05
C LYS A 158 19.49 -5.68 -20.25
N ALA A 159 18.20 -5.90 -20.49
CA ALA A 159 17.72 -6.66 -21.65
C ALA A 159 18.08 -5.96 -22.97
N LEU A 160 17.87 -4.64 -23.06
CA LEU A 160 18.26 -3.83 -24.22
C LEU A 160 19.77 -3.81 -24.42
N GLN A 161 20.56 -3.72 -23.34
CA GLN A 161 22.02 -3.82 -23.41
C GLN A 161 22.48 -5.18 -23.96
N LEU A 162 21.81 -6.28 -23.56
CA LEU A 162 22.09 -7.61 -24.08
C LEU A 162 21.75 -7.71 -25.57
N GLN A 163 20.55 -7.26 -25.98
CA GLN A 163 20.15 -7.23 -27.38
C GLN A 163 21.10 -6.38 -28.24
N LEU A 164 21.56 -5.24 -27.72
CA LEU A 164 22.52 -4.38 -28.40
C LEU A 164 23.87 -5.08 -28.55
N LYS A 165 24.31 -5.83 -27.52
CA LYS A 165 25.53 -6.65 -27.60
C LYS A 165 25.39 -7.75 -28.66
N GLU A 166 24.28 -8.48 -28.66
CA GLU A 166 23.98 -9.52 -29.66
C GLU A 166 23.90 -8.94 -31.08
N ALA A 167 23.25 -7.78 -31.26
CA ALA A 167 23.19 -7.09 -32.55
C ALA A 167 24.58 -6.61 -33.01
N LYS A 168 25.43 -6.13 -32.10
CA LYS A 168 26.83 -5.78 -32.42
C LYS A 168 27.65 -6.99 -32.82
N GLU A 169 27.49 -8.11 -32.13
CA GLU A 169 28.14 -9.38 -32.49
C GLU A 169 27.63 -9.89 -33.86
N GLY A 170 26.33 -9.80 -34.11
CA GLY A 170 25.72 -10.11 -35.41
C GLY A 170 26.21 -9.19 -36.53
N LEU A 171 26.38 -7.89 -36.27
CA LEU A 171 26.96 -6.95 -37.22
C LEU A 171 28.44 -7.25 -37.49
N SER A 172 29.22 -7.60 -36.47
CA SER A 172 30.60 -8.04 -36.64
C SER A 172 30.69 -9.32 -37.48
N ALA A 173 29.79 -10.28 -37.23
CA ALA A 173 29.69 -11.51 -38.02
C ALA A 173 29.29 -11.21 -39.49
N ALA A 174 28.33 -10.31 -39.71
CA ALA A 174 27.93 -9.87 -41.03
C ALA A 174 29.09 -9.17 -41.75
N SER A 175 29.80 -8.24 -41.08
CA SER A 175 31.00 -7.58 -41.62
C SER A 175 32.06 -8.60 -42.04
N ARG A 176 32.34 -9.61 -41.19
CA ARG A 176 33.26 -10.70 -41.53
C ARG A 176 32.79 -11.53 -42.72
N LEU A 177 31.49 -11.83 -42.81
CA LEU A 177 30.93 -12.56 -43.95
C LEU A 177 31.01 -11.73 -45.24
N THR A 178 30.79 -10.42 -45.16
CA THR A 178 30.98 -9.47 -46.26
C THR A 178 32.44 -9.49 -46.73
N GLU A 179 33.43 -9.44 -45.84
CA GLU A 179 34.85 -9.57 -46.22
C GLU A 179 35.14 -10.90 -46.92
N GLN A 180 34.57 -12.01 -46.43
CA GLN A 180 34.71 -13.32 -47.08
C GLN A 180 34.03 -13.37 -48.46
N LEU A 181 32.88 -12.73 -48.60
CA LEU A 181 32.14 -12.65 -49.86
C LEU A 181 32.87 -11.75 -50.87
N ASP A 182 33.45 -10.64 -50.43
CA ASP A 182 34.30 -9.79 -51.26
C ASP A 182 35.52 -10.55 -51.74
N HIS A 183 36.20 -11.30 -50.85
CA HIS A 183 37.32 -12.14 -51.23
C HIS A 183 36.91 -13.21 -52.26
N LYS A 184 35.81 -13.94 -52.01
CA LYS A 184 35.29 -14.92 -52.99
C LYS A 184 34.86 -14.27 -54.30
N SER A 185 34.27 -13.07 -54.26
CA SER A 185 33.87 -12.34 -55.45
C SER A 185 35.09 -11.94 -56.28
N ARG A 186 36.18 -11.48 -55.65
CA ARG A 186 37.45 -11.21 -56.33
C ARG A 186 38.01 -12.47 -57.00
N VAL A 187 38.02 -13.60 -56.29
CA VAL A 187 38.46 -14.89 -56.85
C VAL A 187 37.57 -15.33 -58.02
N ILE A 188 36.25 -15.14 -57.94
CA ILE A 188 35.33 -15.42 -59.04
C ILE A 188 35.62 -14.51 -60.23
N THR A 189 35.84 -13.21 -60.02
CA THR A 189 36.18 -12.30 -61.13
C THR A 189 37.50 -12.66 -61.78
N GLU A 190 38.50 -13.07 -61.02
CA GLU A 190 39.79 -13.51 -61.53
C GLU A 190 39.68 -14.83 -62.31
N LEU A 191 38.97 -15.83 -61.76
CA LEU A 191 38.66 -17.08 -62.47
C LEU A 191 37.86 -16.81 -63.75
N LYS A 192 36.87 -15.91 -63.71
CA LYS A 192 36.13 -15.51 -64.91
C LYS A 192 37.05 -14.86 -65.93
N GLN A 193 37.96 -13.99 -65.51
CA GLN A 193 38.96 -13.40 -66.40
C GLN A 193 39.86 -14.46 -67.03
N GLN A 194 40.37 -15.41 -66.24
CA GLN A 194 41.16 -16.54 -66.75
C GLN A 194 40.34 -17.39 -67.73
N VAL A 195 39.07 -17.66 -67.45
CA VAL A 195 38.17 -18.36 -68.37
C VAL A 195 38.02 -17.56 -69.66
N THR A 196 37.78 -16.25 -69.60
CA THR A 196 37.68 -15.41 -70.81
C THR A 196 38.98 -15.43 -71.61
N GLU A 197 40.14 -15.31 -70.95
CA GLU A 197 41.45 -15.41 -71.61
C GLU A 197 41.67 -16.78 -72.25
N MET A 198 41.28 -17.86 -71.56
CA MET A 198 41.37 -19.22 -72.09
C MET A 198 40.41 -19.43 -73.25
N THR A 199 39.18 -18.90 -73.19
CA THR A 199 38.24 -18.93 -74.32
C THR A 199 38.72 -18.10 -75.50
N GLU A 200 39.37 -16.96 -75.27
CA GLU A 200 40.00 -16.18 -76.34
C GLU A 200 41.20 -16.90 -76.95
N LYS A 201 42.03 -17.54 -76.13
CA LYS A 201 43.15 -18.38 -76.60
C LYS A 201 42.63 -19.58 -77.39
N LEU A 202 41.57 -20.23 -76.92
CA LEU A 202 40.89 -21.30 -77.64
C LEU A 202 40.31 -20.80 -78.96
N LYS A 203 39.60 -19.66 -78.95
CA LYS A 203 39.08 -19.04 -80.18
C LYS A 203 40.19 -18.70 -81.17
N LYS A 204 41.32 -18.14 -80.73
CA LYS A 204 42.50 -17.88 -81.58
C LYS A 204 43.13 -19.18 -82.10
N ALA A 205 43.13 -20.24 -81.31
CA ALA A 205 43.60 -21.56 -81.73
C ALA A 205 42.63 -22.20 -82.74
N GLU A 206 41.32 -22.09 -82.53
CA GLU A 206 40.28 -22.49 -83.48
C GLU A 206 40.40 -21.71 -84.78
N GLU A 207 40.54 -20.38 -84.74
CA GLU A 207 40.78 -19.53 -85.92
C GLU A 207 42.06 -19.94 -86.66
N ARG A 208 43.14 -20.32 -85.95
CA ARG A 208 44.37 -20.86 -86.56
C ARG A 208 44.18 -22.22 -87.21
N ILE A 209 43.43 -23.12 -86.55
CA ILE A 209 43.07 -24.42 -87.12
C ILE A 209 42.24 -24.20 -88.38
N GLN A 210 41.27 -23.29 -88.35
CA GLN A 210 40.41 -22.96 -89.48
C GLN A 210 41.19 -22.30 -90.63
N ALA A 211 42.13 -21.39 -90.35
CA ALA A 211 43.01 -20.83 -91.37
C ALA A 211 43.93 -21.89 -92.00
N THR A 212 44.40 -22.85 -91.20
CA THR A 212 45.23 -23.95 -91.69
C THR A 212 44.40 -24.97 -92.47
N SER A 213 43.17 -25.28 -92.05
CA SER A 213 42.27 -26.18 -92.77
C SER A 213 41.91 -25.61 -94.15
N VAL A 214 41.58 -24.32 -94.24
CA VAL A 214 41.32 -23.63 -95.52
C VAL A 214 42.57 -23.64 -96.42
N SER A 215 43.77 -23.51 -95.86
CA SER A 215 45.03 -23.59 -96.62
C SER A 215 45.34 -25.01 -97.13
N VAL A 216 45.00 -26.04 -96.34
CA VAL A 216 45.23 -27.45 -96.69
C VAL A 216 44.21 -27.93 -97.72
N GLU A 217 42.92 -27.57 -97.61
CA GLU A 217 41.91 -27.86 -98.63
C GLU A 217 42.35 -27.33 -100.00
N GLY A 218 42.75 -26.05 -100.11
CA GLY A 218 43.12 -25.46 -101.41
C GLY A 218 44.37 -26.04 -102.08
N LYS A 219 45.30 -26.64 -101.31
CA LYS A 219 46.54 -27.23 -101.86
C LYS A 219 46.39 -28.70 -102.24
N VAL A 220 45.65 -29.46 -101.43
CA VAL A 220 45.40 -30.88 -101.68
C VAL A 220 44.58 -31.03 -102.98
N ASP A 221 43.57 -30.18 -103.16
CA ASP A 221 42.68 -30.23 -104.32
C ASP A 221 43.40 -29.97 -105.66
N ARG A 222 44.28 -28.96 -105.73
CA ARG A 222 45.08 -28.67 -106.94
C ARG A 222 46.06 -29.78 -107.32
N CYS A 223 46.67 -30.45 -106.34
CA CYS A 223 47.60 -31.55 -106.60
C CYS A 223 46.87 -32.84 -107.01
N LEU A 224 45.73 -33.15 -106.36
CA LEU A 224 44.89 -34.29 -106.74
C LEU A 224 44.33 -34.12 -108.16
N VAL A 225 43.76 -32.97 -108.49
CA VAL A 225 43.21 -32.71 -109.83
C VAL A 225 44.30 -32.79 -110.90
N ARG A 226 45.50 -32.24 -110.66
CA ARG A 226 46.63 -32.36 -111.60
C ARG A 226 47.00 -33.82 -111.85
N ASN A 227 47.15 -34.61 -110.79
CA ASN A 227 47.53 -36.02 -110.90
C ASN A 227 46.42 -36.85 -111.58
N LEU A 228 45.16 -36.53 -111.34
CA LEU A 228 44.01 -37.21 -111.93
C LEU A 228 43.89 -36.95 -113.44
N VAL A 229 44.12 -35.70 -113.88
CA VAL A 229 44.15 -35.33 -115.30
C VAL A 229 45.37 -35.92 -116.02
N VAL A 230 46.54 -35.89 -115.39
CA VAL A 230 47.76 -36.49 -115.96
C VAL A 230 47.64 -38.02 -116.06
N GLY A 231 47.01 -38.67 -115.08
CA GLY A 231 46.70 -40.09 -115.10
C GLY A 231 45.74 -40.50 -116.23
N TYR A 232 44.77 -39.64 -116.55
CA TYR A 232 43.86 -39.87 -117.68
C TYR A 232 44.54 -39.74 -119.05
N LEU A 233 45.36 -38.70 -119.25
CA LEU A 233 46.00 -38.42 -120.55
C LEU A 233 47.12 -39.41 -120.89
N SER A 234 47.83 -39.95 -119.89
CA SER A 234 48.96 -40.86 -120.09
C SER A 234 48.55 -42.33 -120.27
N ALA A 235 47.25 -42.64 -120.22
CA ALA A 235 46.75 -44.02 -120.33
C ALA A 235 46.65 -44.50 -121.81
N PRO A 236 47.07 -45.75 -122.11
CA PRO A 236 46.91 -46.40 -123.42
C PRO A 236 45.45 -46.46 -123.91
N PRO A 237 45.19 -46.51 -125.23
CA PRO A 237 43.83 -46.40 -125.79
C PRO A 237 42.87 -47.53 -125.37
N SER A 238 43.37 -48.66 -124.86
CA SER A 238 42.58 -49.78 -124.34
C SER A 238 42.17 -49.65 -122.86
N SER A 239 42.80 -48.78 -122.06
CA SER A 239 42.52 -48.60 -120.62
C SER A 239 41.95 -47.22 -120.26
N ARG A 240 41.82 -46.32 -121.26
CA ARG A 240 41.34 -44.94 -121.07
C ARG A 240 39.92 -44.87 -120.52
N GLN A 241 39.04 -45.83 -120.86
CA GLN A 241 37.68 -45.90 -120.32
C GLN A 241 37.67 -46.29 -118.83
N GLN A 242 38.51 -47.24 -118.39
CA GLN A 242 38.63 -47.57 -116.96
C GLN A 242 39.26 -46.44 -116.15
N ALA A 243 40.26 -45.75 -116.70
CA ALA A 243 40.84 -44.56 -116.07
C ALA A 243 39.80 -43.44 -115.89
N LEU A 244 38.96 -43.20 -116.90
CA LEU A 244 37.84 -42.23 -116.81
C LEU A 244 36.80 -42.65 -115.77
N GLY A 245 36.53 -43.95 -115.62
CA GLY A 245 35.66 -44.49 -114.58
C GLY A 245 36.18 -44.18 -113.17
N ILE A 246 37.49 -44.29 -112.93
CA ILE A 246 38.12 -43.96 -111.65
C ILE A 246 38.10 -42.44 -111.41
N VAL A 247 38.39 -41.64 -112.45
CA VAL A 247 38.26 -40.17 -112.37
C VAL A 247 36.83 -39.75 -111.99
N ALA A 248 35.81 -40.38 -112.61
CA ALA A 248 34.40 -40.11 -112.35
C ALA A 248 33.93 -40.53 -110.96
N THR A 249 34.58 -41.52 -110.33
CA THR A 249 34.31 -41.89 -108.92
C THR A 249 35.07 -41.01 -107.93
N VAL A 250 36.25 -40.52 -108.27
CA VAL A 250 37.04 -39.68 -107.35
C VAL A 250 36.56 -38.22 -107.36
N LEU A 251 36.01 -37.74 -108.48
CA LEU A 251 35.40 -36.41 -108.63
C LEU A 251 33.87 -36.41 -108.47
N ASP A 252 33.26 -37.51 -108.01
CA ASP A 252 31.81 -37.65 -107.82
C ASP A 252 30.96 -37.16 -109.00
N PHE A 253 31.27 -37.61 -110.22
CA PHE A 253 30.51 -37.22 -111.42
C PHE A 253 29.04 -37.62 -111.28
N THR A 254 28.16 -36.62 -111.43
CA THR A 254 26.70 -36.83 -111.49
C THR A 254 26.30 -37.64 -112.72
N ALA A 255 25.12 -38.27 -112.68
CA ALA A 255 24.66 -39.19 -113.73
C ALA A 255 24.70 -38.55 -115.15
N ASP A 256 24.45 -37.24 -115.26
CA ASP A 256 24.55 -36.48 -116.52
C ASP A 256 25.99 -36.36 -117.03
N ASP A 257 26.98 -36.22 -116.15
CA ASP A 257 28.40 -36.10 -116.50
C ASP A 257 28.99 -37.45 -116.92
N ARG A 258 28.48 -38.55 -116.33
CA ARG A 258 28.78 -39.94 -116.75
C ARG A 258 28.23 -40.27 -118.14
N GLN A 259 27.08 -39.70 -118.50
CA GLN A 259 26.47 -39.89 -119.81
C GLN A 259 27.23 -39.13 -120.93
N LYS A 260 27.69 -37.90 -120.67
CA LYS A 260 28.48 -37.10 -121.64
C LYS A 260 29.90 -37.63 -121.86
N SER A 261 30.43 -38.41 -120.91
CA SER A 261 31.78 -38.98 -120.95
C SER A 261 31.86 -40.39 -121.59
N GLY A 262 30.73 -40.93 -122.09
CA GLY A 262 30.70 -42.11 -122.96
C GLY A 262 30.94 -43.46 -122.26
N LEU A 263 30.71 -43.53 -120.94
CA LEU A 263 31.06 -44.68 -120.13
C LEU A 263 29.97 -45.76 -119.95
N ASP A 264 28.76 -45.61 -120.49
CA ASP A 264 27.71 -46.64 -120.37
C ASP A 264 26.78 -46.75 -121.59
N PRO A 265 26.57 -47.97 -122.16
CA PRO A 265 25.46 -48.26 -123.04
C PRO A 265 24.25 -48.79 -122.24
N ASN A 266 23.17 -48.00 -122.25
CA ASN A 266 21.76 -48.40 -122.25
C ASN A 266 21.35 -49.67 -121.47
N THR A 267 20.76 -49.50 -120.29
CA THR A 267 19.65 -50.36 -119.81
C THR A 267 18.68 -49.52 -118.97
N LYS A 268 17.47 -49.38 -119.50
CA LYS A 268 16.28 -48.86 -118.82
C LYS A 268 15.81 -49.89 -117.80
N TYR A 269 15.38 -49.48 -116.60
CA TYR A 269 14.05 -49.74 -116.03
C TYR A 269 13.96 -49.24 -114.57
N ASN A 270 12.93 -48.40 -114.35
CA ASN A 270 12.11 -48.20 -113.15
C ASN A 270 12.75 -48.00 -111.76
N GLY A 271 12.74 -46.73 -111.34
CA GLY A 271 11.67 -46.20 -110.48
C GLY A 271 11.27 -47.00 -109.24
N LEU A 272 11.71 -46.52 -108.07
CA LEU A 272 10.87 -46.49 -106.88
C LEU A 272 11.33 -45.36 -105.95
N LYS A 273 10.41 -44.44 -105.66
CA LYS A 273 10.54 -43.41 -104.62
C LYS A 273 10.59 -44.09 -103.25
N GLN A 274 11.43 -43.60 -102.33
CA GLN A 274 11.04 -43.44 -100.91
C GLN A 274 12.06 -42.62 -100.10
N GLN A 275 11.58 -41.43 -99.73
CA GLN A 275 11.66 -40.76 -98.42
C GLN A 275 13.01 -40.35 -97.83
N SER A 276 13.15 -39.02 -97.73
CA SER A 276 14.27 -38.26 -97.21
C SER A 276 14.28 -38.25 -95.67
N LEU A 277 15.47 -38.42 -95.08
CA LEU A 277 15.81 -38.33 -93.65
C LEU A 277 15.19 -37.12 -92.90
N SER A 278 14.85 -36.06 -93.62
CA SER A 278 14.14 -34.90 -93.08
C SER A 278 12.75 -35.24 -92.54
N GLU A 279 12.05 -36.24 -93.10
CA GLU A 279 10.74 -36.72 -92.64
C GLU A 279 10.86 -37.49 -91.31
N ALA A 280 11.95 -38.26 -91.13
CA ALA A 280 12.24 -38.97 -89.88
C ALA A 280 12.64 -38.01 -88.73
N PHE A 281 13.30 -36.89 -89.04
CA PHE A 281 13.68 -35.89 -88.04
C PHE A 281 12.50 -35.01 -87.60
N ILE A 282 11.57 -34.70 -88.52
CA ILE A 282 10.32 -34.00 -88.21
C ILE A 282 9.41 -34.90 -87.36
N GLN A 283 9.35 -36.20 -87.66
CA GLN A 283 8.58 -37.17 -86.86
C GLN A 283 9.16 -37.38 -85.45
N PHE A 284 10.47 -37.20 -85.27
CA PHE A 284 11.12 -37.23 -83.95
C PHE A 284 10.80 -35.98 -83.12
N LEU A 285 10.89 -34.78 -83.71
CA LEU A 285 10.54 -33.52 -83.04
C LEU A 285 9.04 -33.44 -82.71
N GLU A 286 8.17 -34.03 -83.53
CA GLU A 286 6.72 -34.08 -83.28
C GLU A 286 6.36 -35.06 -82.14
N ASN A 287 7.15 -36.12 -81.94
CA ASN A 287 6.95 -37.11 -80.88
C ASN A 287 7.42 -36.64 -79.48
N GLU A 288 8.42 -35.76 -79.38
CA GLU A 288 8.95 -35.30 -78.09
C GLU A 288 8.32 -33.98 -77.59
N SER A 289 7.61 -33.25 -78.46
CA SER A 289 7.09 -31.90 -78.18
C SER A 289 5.64 -31.80 -77.68
N ARG A 290 4.99 -32.90 -77.25
CA ARG A 290 3.63 -32.82 -76.64
C ARG A 290 3.67 -33.11 -75.13
N PRO A 291 3.05 -32.26 -74.29
CA PRO A 291 3.13 -32.36 -72.84
C PRO A 291 2.24 -33.49 -72.33
N GLN A 292 2.74 -34.38 -71.47
CA GLN A 292 1.87 -35.28 -70.72
C GLN A 292 1.62 -34.75 -69.29
N PRO A 293 0.40 -34.25 -69.00
CA PRO A 293 -0.10 -34.05 -67.65
C PRO A 293 -0.55 -35.39 -67.03
N GLN A 294 -0.53 -35.43 -65.71
CA GLN A 294 -0.66 -36.60 -64.82
C GLN A 294 -2.07 -37.26 -64.80
N LEU A 295 -2.10 -38.57 -64.46
CA LEU A 295 -3.08 -39.39 -63.67
C LEU A 295 -3.35 -40.78 -64.32
N ARG A 296 -3.07 -41.95 -63.73
CA ARG A 296 -3.55 -42.68 -62.51
C ARG A 296 -4.66 -43.71 -62.80
N LEU A 297 -4.52 -44.94 -62.25
CA LEU A 297 -5.55 -45.81 -61.60
C LEU A 297 -4.88 -47.12 -61.06
N PRO A 298 -5.42 -47.87 -60.06
CA PRO A 298 -6.47 -47.55 -59.05
C PRO A 298 -6.13 -47.90 -57.56
N LEU A 299 -6.70 -47.09 -56.66
CA LEU A 299 -7.39 -47.35 -55.35
C LEU A 299 -7.01 -48.61 -54.52
N GLN A 300 -6.82 -48.56 -53.19
CA GLN A 300 -7.73 -47.96 -52.19
C GLN A 300 -7.07 -47.65 -50.80
N ASP A 301 -7.42 -46.45 -50.30
CA ASP A 301 -7.53 -45.87 -48.93
C ASP A 301 -6.38 -45.96 -47.90
N SER A 302 -6.03 -44.94 -47.11
CA SER A 302 -6.81 -43.85 -46.50
C SER A 302 -5.87 -42.70 -46.05
N GLU A 303 -6.33 -41.45 -46.32
CA GLU A 303 -6.15 -40.15 -45.61
C GLU A 303 -4.76 -39.71 -45.10
N GLY A 304 -4.19 -38.58 -45.54
CA GLY A 304 -4.64 -37.18 -45.35
C GLY A 304 -3.78 -36.56 -44.22
N THR A 305 -3.12 -35.39 -44.28
CA THR A 305 -3.23 -34.19 -45.09
C THR A 305 -1.95 -33.33 -44.93
N SER A 306 -1.46 -32.85 -46.08
CA SER A 306 -0.69 -31.63 -46.42
C SER A 306 0.00 -30.69 -45.41
N ARG A 307 1.29 -30.46 -45.71
CA ARG A 307 2.00 -29.20 -46.10
C ARG A 307 2.21 -28.03 -45.10
N SER A 308 3.51 -27.85 -44.84
CA SER A 308 4.36 -26.70 -45.24
C SER A 308 4.30 -25.37 -44.48
N ARG A 309 5.41 -25.12 -43.76
CA ARG A 309 6.26 -23.91 -43.79
C ARG A 309 5.58 -22.58 -43.43
N LYS A 310 5.96 -22.01 -42.28
CA LYS A 310 6.48 -20.63 -42.13
C LYS A 310 6.80 -20.28 -40.68
N THR A 311 7.99 -19.70 -40.50
CA THR A 311 8.35 -18.53 -39.68
C THR A 311 7.81 -18.32 -38.27
N SER A 312 8.72 -17.76 -37.46
CA SER A 312 8.55 -16.79 -36.37
C SER A 312 8.44 -17.29 -34.93
N VAL A 313 9.52 -16.97 -34.21
CA VAL A 313 9.55 -16.16 -32.97
C VAL A 313 8.89 -16.76 -31.72
N ASN A 314 9.77 -16.97 -30.73
CA ASN A 314 9.48 -17.14 -29.32
C ASN A 314 8.55 -16.06 -28.77
N GLU A 315 7.55 -16.47 -27.99
CA GLU A 315 7.00 -15.63 -26.92
C GLU A 315 6.75 -16.49 -25.67
N ILE A 316 7.41 -16.10 -24.58
CA ILE A 316 7.10 -16.48 -23.20
C ILE A 316 6.41 -15.26 -22.60
N GLY A 317 5.17 -15.43 -22.14
CA GLY A 317 4.42 -14.39 -21.44
C GLY A 317 3.06 -14.88 -20.96
N LEU A 318 2.94 -15.16 -19.65
CA LEU A 318 1.68 -15.15 -18.91
C LEU A 318 1.15 -13.70 -18.76
N PRO A 319 -0.04 -13.46 -18.19
CA PRO A 319 -1.39 -13.94 -18.51
C PRO A 319 -2.33 -12.73 -18.76
N PRO A 320 -3.66 -12.91 -18.86
CA PRO A 320 -4.52 -11.94 -18.19
C PRO A 320 -5.71 -12.56 -17.45
N ALA A 321 -6.10 -11.82 -16.41
CA ALA A 321 -7.21 -12.09 -15.53
C ALA A 321 -8.55 -11.53 -16.06
N ARG A 322 -9.61 -12.10 -15.46
CA ARG A 322 -10.88 -11.46 -15.05
C ARG A 322 -12.07 -11.66 -16.00
N ARG A 323 -13.13 -12.31 -15.49
CA ARG A 323 -14.38 -11.62 -15.05
C ARG A 323 -15.47 -12.59 -14.55
N THR A 324 -16.02 -12.23 -13.38
CA THR A 324 -17.45 -12.26 -12.97
C THR A 324 -18.13 -13.64 -12.87
N SER A 325 -18.93 -14.03 -11.88
CA SER A 325 -19.85 -13.36 -10.94
C SER A 325 -20.16 -14.43 -9.86
N GLY A 326 -20.33 -14.17 -8.57
CA GLY A 326 -21.31 -13.30 -7.96
C GLY A 326 -22.12 -14.10 -6.91
N SER A 327 -22.13 -13.56 -5.68
CA SER A 327 -23.15 -13.69 -4.64
C SER A 327 -23.35 -15.05 -3.94
N VAL A 328 -23.20 -15.03 -2.61
CA VAL A 328 -24.26 -15.20 -1.57
C VAL A 328 -23.51 -15.29 -0.23
N LEU A 329 -23.42 -14.22 0.58
CA LEU A 329 -24.36 -13.84 1.66
C LEU A 329 -24.64 -14.97 2.68
N LYS A 330 -24.43 -14.65 3.97
CA LYS A 330 -24.62 -15.43 5.24
C LYS A 330 -23.28 -15.96 5.81
N ASP A 331 -22.85 -15.71 7.05
CA ASP A 331 -23.49 -15.23 8.29
C ASP A 331 -22.40 -14.52 9.13
N VAL A 332 -22.59 -13.27 9.56
CA VAL A 332 -23.14 -12.85 10.87
C VAL A 332 -22.24 -13.20 12.06
N LEU A 333 -21.50 -12.17 12.51
CA LEU A 333 -21.48 -11.66 13.89
C LEU A 333 -21.89 -12.63 15.01
N LYS A 334 -20.91 -12.96 15.86
CA LYS A 334 -20.95 -13.20 17.32
C LYS A 334 -19.55 -13.79 17.63
N GLN A 335 -18.76 -13.30 18.58
CA GLN A 335 -19.10 -13.02 19.97
C GLN A 335 -18.11 -11.99 20.54
N ASP A 336 -18.64 -10.89 21.07
CA ASP A 336 -18.09 -10.25 22.26
C ASP A 336 -18.76 -10.93 23.46
N LEU A 337 -17.95 -11.37 24.43
CA LEU A 337 -18.29 -11.55 25.84
C LEU A 337 -17.01 -11.51 26.67
#